data_AF-A0A7V9IW50-F1
#
_entry.id   AF-A0A7V9IW50-F1
#
_cell.length_a   1.000
_cell.length_b   1.000
_cell.length_c   1.000
_cell.angle_alpha   90.00
_cell.angle_beta   90.00
_cell.angle_gamma   90.00
#
_symmetry.space_group_name_H-M   'P 1'
#
loop_
_entity.id
_entity.type
_entity.pdbx_description
1 polymer ?
#
loop_
_entity_poly.entity_id
_entity_poly.type
_entity_poly.pdbx_seq_one_letter_code
_entity_poly.pdbx_strand_id
1 'polypeptide(L)'
;MALAGGGADDDASERPIPGSANDRAGAVAVKHVGGGRVTGTEVGDEEGYYEVEVTRPGGGEVDVHLDRDFKVTSTEDDGNERSEGDER
;
A
#
# COMPACT_ATOMS: atom_id res chain seq x y z
N MET A 1 0.66 -18.49 11.43
CA MET A 1 0.75 -17.11 10.91
C MET A 1 -0.67 -16.60 10.78
N ALA A 2 -0.98 -15.48 11.43
CA ALA A 2 -2.32 -14.91 11.40
C ALA A 2 -2.63 -14.34 10.01
N LEU A 3 -3.86 -14.56 9.56
CA LEU A 3 -4.42 -14.19 8.26
C LEU A 3 -5.40 -13.02 8.50
N ALA A 4 -5.34 -11.96 7.69
CA ALA A 4 -6.42 -10.98 7.57
C ALA A 4 -6.39 -10.42 6.14
N GLY A 5 -7.42 -10.75 5.37
CA GLY A 5 -7.57 -10.52 3.94
C GLY A 5 -8.60 -11.52 3.43
N GLY A 6 -9.82 -11.41 3.95
CA GLY A 6 -10.94 -12.30 3.63
C GLY A 6 -11.86 -11.63 2.62
N GLY A 7 -11.96 -12.20 1.42
CA GLY A 7 -12.94 -11.85 0.40
C GLY A 7 -13.01 -12.99 -0.61
N ALA A 8 -14.19 -13.59 -0.74
CA ALA A 8 -14.43 -14.78 -1.53
C ALA A 8 -14.70 -14.42 -3.01
N ASP A 9 -14.18 -15.27 -3.90
CA ASP A 9 -14.57 -15.45 -5.30
C ASP A 9 -14.16 -14.33 -6.29
N ASP A 10 -13.43 -14.75 -7.34
CA ASP A 10 -12.88 -14.00 -8.48
C ASP A 10 -11.54 -13.26 -8.26
N ASP A 11 -10.50 -13.89 -8.81
CA ASP A 11 -9.11 -13.47 -9.04
C ASP A 11 -9.00 -12.07 -9.68
N ALA A 12 -9.25 -11.00 -8.91
CA ALA A 12 -8.67 -9.69 -9.18
C ALA A 12 -7.18 -9.83 -8.85
N SER A 13 -6.44 -10.30 -9.85
CA SER A 13 -5.09 -10.82 -9.69
C SER A 13 -4.18 -9.81 -8.98
N GLU A 14 -3.83 -10.08 -7.72
CA GLU A 14 -2.77 -9.38 -6.98
C GLU A 14 -1.45 -9.56 -7.75
N ARG A 15 -1.19 -8.66 -8.69
CA ARG A 15 -0.12 -8.82 -9.66
C ARG A 15 1.10 -8.06 -9.19
N PRO A 16 2.21 -8.73 -8.82
CA PRO A 16 3.39 -8.02 -8.39
C PRO A 16 3.92 -7.12 -9.50
N ILE A 17 4.35 -5.91 -9.12
CA ILE A 17 5.01 -4.99 -10.06
C ILE A 17 6.25 -5.69 -10.65
N PRO A 18 6.40 -5.76 -11.98
CA PRO A 18 7.49 -6.51 -12.60
C PRO A 18 8.81 -5.75 -12.60
N GLY A 19 9.91 -6.46 -12.33
CA GLY A 19 11.28 -6.03 -12.64
C GLY A 19 11.65 -4.66 -12.04
N SER A 20 12.34 -3.82 -12.82
CA SER A 20 12.85 -2.52 -12.35
C SER A 20 11.76 -1.52 -11.96
N ALA A 21 10.50 -1.75 -12.36
CA ALA A 21 9.39 -0.91 -11.91
C ALA A 21 9.11 -1.12 -10.40
N ASN A 22 9.30 -2.34 -9.89
CA ASN A 22 9.12 -2.65 -8.46
C ASN A 22 10.09 -1.84 -7.59
N ASP A 23 11.37 -1.86 -7.93
CA ASP A 23 12.42 -1.12 -7.21
C ASP A 23 12.14 0.38 -7.21
N ARG A 24 11.73 0.92 -8.37
CA ARG A 24 11.43 2.35 -8.51
C ARG A 24 10.18 2.76 -7.73
N ALA A 25 9.10 1.97 -7.83
CA ALA A 25 7.87 2.20 -7.08
C ALA A 25 8.14 2.15 -5.57
N GLY A 26 8.84 1.11 -5.12
CA GLY A 26 9.26 0.94 -3.72
C GLY A 26 10.08 2.11 -3.19
N ALA A 27 11.07 2.56 -3.96
CA ALA A 27 11.90 3.70 -3.57
C ALA A 27 11.11 5.02 -3.47
N VAL A 28 10.16 5.24 -4.39
CA VAL A 28 9.27 6.42 -4.34
C VAL A 28 8.37 6.36 -3.11
N ALA A 29 7.74 5.21 -2.86
CA ALA A 29 6.81 5.02 -1.76
C ALA A 29 7.52 5.19 -0.40
N VAL A 30 8.64 4.50 -0.17
CA VAL A 30 9.42 4.64 1.07
C VAL A 30 9.88 6.09 1.28
N LYS A 31 10.30 6.77 0.21
CA LYS A 31 10.68 8.19 0.29
C LYS A 31 9.47 9.08 0.63
N HIS A 32 8.30 8.81 0.05
CA HIS A 32 7.08 9.55 0.30
C HIS A 32 6.60 9.40 1.74
N VAL A 33 6.60 8.17 2.26
CA VAL A 33 6.24 7.84 3.65
C VAL A 33 7.28 8.36 4.66
N GLY A 34 8.51 8.65 4.21
CA GLY A 34 9.60 9.15 5.06
C GLY A 34 10.42 8.05 5.72
N GLY A 35 10.36 6.83 5.19
CA GLY A 35 11.01 5.63 5.71
C GLY A 35 10.06 4.45 5.79
N GLY A 36 10.54 3.33 6.35
CA GLY A 36 9.77 2.09 6.46
C GLY A 36 10.30 0.99 5.56
N ARG A 37 9.53 -0.09 5.44
CA ARG A 37 9.85 -1.27 4.66
C ARG A 37 8.68 -1.59 3.74
N VAL A 38 8.96 -1.76 2.45
CA VAL A 38 7.97 -2.26 1.49
C VAL A 38 7.55 -3.68 1.89
N THR A 39 6.25 -3.90 2.03
CA THR A 39 5.64 -5.16 2.45
C THR A 39 4.93 -5.88 1.32
N GLY A 40 4.34 -5.14 0.40
CA GLY A 40 3.82 -5.65 -0.87
C GLY A 40 3.76 -4.58 -1.94
N THR A 41 3.46 -5.03 -3.16
CA THR A 41 3.48 -4.19 -4.36
C THR A 41 2.57 -4.77 -5.41
N GLU A 42 1.77 -3.93 -6.05
CA GLU A 42 0.81 -4.36 -7.04
C GLU A 42 0.78 -3.49 -8.30
N VAL A 43 0.40 -4.08 -9.44
CA VAL A 43 0.22 -3.38 -10.72
C VAL A 43 -1.19 -3.60 -11.28
N GLY A 44 -1.76 -2.52 -11.80
CA GLY A 44 -3.10 -2.55 -12.36
C GLY A 44 -4.19 -2.33 -11.31
N ASP A 45 -3.84 -1.64 -10.24
CA ASP A 45 -4.76 -1.20 -9.22
C ASP A 45 -5.80 -0.18 -9.78
N GLU A 46 -6.95 -0.04 -9.12
CA GLU A 46 -8.04 0.82 -9.58
C GLU A 46 -7.85 2.28 -9.14
N GLU A 47 -7.14 2.52 -8.04
CA GLU A 47 -6.81 3.85 -7.48
C GLU A 47 -5.44 4.38 -7.96
N GLY A 48 -4.57 3.48 -8.41
CA GLY A 48 -3.28 3.79 -9.03
C GLY A 48 -2.88 2.80 -10.12
N TYR A 49 -1.92 3.17 -10.98
CA TYR A 49 -1.35 2.16 -11.88
C TYR A 49 -0.46 1.16 -11.13
N TYR A 50 0.19 1.63 -10.07
CA TYR A 50 0.93 0.81 -9.11
C TYR A 50 0.46 1.11 -7.69
N GLU A 51 0.48 0.10 -6.84
CA GLU A 51 0.31 0.23 -5.40
C GLU A 51 1.58 -0.28 -4.70
N VAL A 52 1.96 0.39 -3.62
CA VAL A 52 3.06 -0.05 -2.75
C VAL A 52 2.67 0.11 -1.29
N GLU A 53 2.64 -1.01 -0.58
CA GLU A 53 2.42 -1.07 0.86
C GLU A 53 3.75 -0.81 1.60
N VAL A 54 3.75 0.11 2.55
CA VAL A 54 4.92 0.46 3.36
C VAL A 54 4.61 0.36 4.85
N THR A 55 5.15 -0.67 5.50
CA THR A 55 5.16 -0.73 6.96
C THR A 55 6.16 0.27 7.55
N ARG A 56 5.65 1.23 8.33
CA ARG A 56 6.43 2.19 9.11
C ARG A 56 7.14 1.50 10.28
N PRO A 57 8.24 2.06 10.81
CA PRO A 57 8.94 1.50 11.98
C PRO A 57 8.07 1.42 13.25
N GLY A 58 6.93 2.12 13.30
CA GLY A 58 5.95 2.04 14.39
C GLY A 58 4.86 0.97 14.22
N GLY A 59 4.90 0.20 13.12
CA GLY A 59 3.98 -0.92 12.86
C GLY A 59 2.72 -0.59 12.06
N GLY A 60 2.45 0.69 11.79
CA GLY A 60 1.36 1.09 10.87
C GLY A 60 1.77 0.94 9.41
N GLU A 61 0.82 0.56 8.56
CA GLU A 61 0.99 0.44 7.11
C GLU A 61 0.46 1.66 6.39
N VAL A 62 1.00 1.91 5.20
CA VAL A 62 0.58 2.97 4.30
C VAL A 62 0.60 2.42 2.88
N ASP A 63 -0.53 2.53 2.22
CA ASP A 63 -0.71 2.17 0.83
C ASP A 63 -0.43 3.39 -0.02
N VAL A 64 0.51 3.26 -0.95
CA VAL A 64 0.95 4.36 -1.80
C VAL A 64 0.58 4.05 -3.25
N HIS A 65 -0.42 4.76 -3.75
CA HIS A 65 -0.89 4.68 -5.12
C HIS A 65 -0.03 5.58 -6.03
N LEU A 66 0.43 5.02 -7.15
CA LEU A 66 1.30 5.69 -8.12
C LEU A 66 0.71 5.63 -9.54
N ASP A 67 0.93 6.68 -10.33
CA ASP A 67 0.69 6.63 -11.77
C ASP A 67 1.80 5.88 -12.54
N ARG A 68 1.64 5.75 -13.87
CA ARG A 68 2.61 5.08 -14.78
C ARG A 68 3.99 5.75 -14.80
N ASP A 69 4.08 7.02 -14.41
CA ASP A 69 5.31 7.79 -14.28
C ASP A 69 5.90 7.72 -12.85
N PHE A 70 5.33 6.89 -11.97
CA PHE A 70 5.70 6.72 -10.56
C PHE A 70 5.46 7.99 -9.73
N LYS A 71 4.47 8.81 -10.07
CA LYS A 71 4.06 9.92 -9.21
C LYS A 71 2.98 9.45 -8.26
N VAL A 72 3.11 9.83 -7.00
CA VAL A 72 2.10 9.56 -5.97
C VAL A 72 0.80 10.29 -6.34
N THR A 73 -0.28 9.53 -6.46
CA THR A 73 -1.64 10.04 -6.73
C THR A 73 -2.47 10.11 -5.46
N SER A 74 -2.36 9.08 -4.61
CA SER A 74 -3.06 8.97 -3.32
C SER A 74 -2.22 8.18 -2.32
N THR A 75 -2.56 8.31 -1.04
CA THR A 75 -2.05 7.46 0.04
C THR A 75 -3.16 7.14 1.01
N GLU A 76 -3.22 5.90 1.45
CA GLU A 76 -4.15 5.44 2.48
C GLU A 76 -3.35 4.97 3.69
N ASP A 77 -3.82 5.34 4.88
CA ASP A 77 -3.18 4.98 6.14
C ASP A 77 -4.11 3.99 6.82
N ASP A 78 -3.73 2.72 6.87
CA ASP A 78 -4.39 1.72 7.71
C ASP A 78 -3.95 1.93 9.18
N GLY A 79 -4.12 3.17 9.63
CA GLY A 79 -3.87 3.60 10.98
C GLY A 79 -5.06 3.24 11.82
N ASN A 80 -4.97 2.11 12.53
CA ASN A 80 -5.80 1.72 13.67
C ASN A 80 -6.76 2.85 14.08
N GLU A 81 -8.01 2.70 13.63
CA GLU A 81 -9.20 3.39 14.12
C GLU A 81 -8.99 3.85 15.58
N ARG A 82 -8.73 5.15 15.75
CA ARG A 82 -8.73 5.77 17.06
C ARG A 82 -10.15 5.63 17.58
N SER A 83 -10.32 4.71 18.53
CA SER A 83 -11.51 4.46 19.35
C SER A 83 -12.56 5.56 19.25
N GLU A 84 -13.67 5.25 18.57
CA GLU A 84 -14.90 6.02 18.72
C GLU A 84 -15.34 5.92 20.19
N GLY A 85 -15.11 7.00 20.93
CA GLY A 85 -15.50 7.12 22.32
C GLY A 85 -15.91 8.57 22.61
N ASP A 86 -17.11 8.96 22.17
CA ASP A 86 -17.93 9.99 22.82
C ASP A 86 -19.37 9.93 22.27
N GLU A 87 -20.17 8.96 22.72
CA GLU A 87 -21.62 9.17 22.81
C GLU A 87 -21.97 9.49 24.26
N ARG A 88 -22.58 10.66 24.46
CA ARG A 88 -22.84 11.29 25.76
C ARG A 88 -24.16 10.90 26.39
#